data_AF-A0A1J5QHZ8-F1
#
_entry.id   AF-A0A1J5QHZ8-F1
#
_cell.length_a   1.000
_cell.length_b   1.000
_cell.length_c   1.000
_cell.angle_alpha   90.00
_cell.angle_beta   90.00
_cell.angle_gamma   90.00
#
_symmetry.space_group_name_H-M   'P 1'
#
loop_
_entity.id
_entity.type
_entity.pdbx_description
1 polymer ?
#
loop_
_entity_poly.entity_id
_entity_poly.type
_entity_poly.pdbx_seq_one_letter_code
_entity_poly.pdbx_strand_id
1 'polypeptide(L)'
;MLDRLSAHFEARLLPKKPWSSSKMTDGVMERMMRMIVPCRLTITDVQGTWKLAQNKPESARLGAATGLEALGPDGVRLAALMRAVVSD
;
A
#
# COMPACT_ATOMS: atom_id res chain seq x y z
N MET A 1 16.21 9.73 -7.76
CA MET A 1 14.84 9.22 -7.45
C MET A 1 14.87 7.76 -7.03
N LEU A 2 15.46 6.87 -7.84
CA LEU A 2 15.52 5.43 -7.55
C LEU A 2 16.25 5.09 -6.25
N ASP A 3 17.40 5.70 -5.95
CA ASP A 3 18.10 5.43 -4.68
C ASP A 3 17.28 5.82 -3.45
N ARG A 4 16.49 6.90 -3.54
CA ARG A 4 15.55 7.30 -2.46
C ARG A 4 14.47 6.25 -2.26
N LEU A 5 13.93 5.69 -3.35
CA LEU A 5 12.92 4.64 -3.28
C LEU A 5 13.51 3.33 -2.71
N SER A 6 14.70 2.96 -3.17
CA SER A 6 15.45 1.81 -2.65
C SER A 6 15.69 1.96 -1.14
N ALA A 7 16.16 3.13 -0.70
CA ALA A 7 16.41 3.39 0.72
C ALA A 7 15.13 3.27 1.58
N HIS A 8 13.99 3.78 1.09
CA HIS A 8 12.70 3.69 1.80
C HIS A 8 12.26 2.25 2.04
N PHE A 9 12.44 1.36 1.06
CA PHE A 9 12.07 -0.05 1.21
C PHE A 9 13.11 -0.85 2.00
N GLU A 10 14.40 -0.59 1.79
CA GLU A 10 15.48 -1.25 2.54
C GLU A 10 15.44 -0.91 4.03
N ALA A 11 14.99 0.29 4.41
CA ALA A 11 14.81 0.68 5.82
C ALA A 11 13.80 -0.22 6.57
N ARG A 12 12.83 -0.82 5.86
CA ARG A 12 11.84 -1.75 6.45
C ARG A 12 12.44 -3.10 6.81
N LEU A 13 13.65 -3.41 6.33
CA LEU A 13 14.32 -4.69 6.53
C LEU A 13 15.33 -4.67 7.67
N LEU A 14 15.48 -3.55 8.39
CA LEU A 14 16.40 -3.46 9.52
C LEU A 14 16.12 -4.59 10.55
N PRO A 15 17.18 -5.18 11.14
CA PRO A 15 18.58 -4.72 11.14
C PRO A 15 19.42 -5.18 9.93
N LYS A 16 18.82 -5.80 8.90
CA LYS A 16 19.56 -6.17 7.69
C LYS A 16 20.26 -4.96 7.09
N LYS A 17 21.53 -5.11 6.73
CA LYS A 17 22.31 -4.05 6.06
C LYS A 17 21.62 -3.65 4.75
N PRO A 18 21.26 -2.36 4.57
CA PRO A 18 20.63 -1.90 3.34
C PRO A 18 21.45 -2.23 2.09
N TRP A 19 20.75 -2.63 1.04
CA TRP A 19 21.28 -2.76 -0.30
C TRP A 19 21.33 -1.40 -1.03
N SER A 20 22.33 -1.21 -1.89
CA SER A 20 22.48 -0.01 -2.72
C SER A 20 22.89 -0.39 -4.13
N SER A 21 22.51 0.46 -5.08
CA SER A 21 22.86 0.36 -6.51
C SER A 21 24.37 0.27 -6.75
N SER A 22 25.19 0.87 -5.88
CA SER A 22 26.65 0.76 -5.92
C SER A 22 27.21 -0.66 -5.70
N LYS A 23 26.38 -1.62 -5.30
CA LYS A 23 26.77 -3.04 -5.22
C LYS A 23 26.64 -3.78 -6.55
N MET A 24 26.07 -3.14 -7.57
CA MET A 24 25.93 -3.73 -8.90
C MET A 24 27.27 -3.64 -9.64
N THR A 25 27.52 -4.61 -10.53
CA THR A 25 28.65 -4.55 -11.45
C THR A 25 28.51 -3.35 -12.39
N ASP A 26 29.65 -2.74 -12.73
CA ASP A 26 29.74 -1.60 -13.64
C ASP A 26 28.96 -1.83 -14.94
N GLY A 27 28.19 -0.83 -15.38
CA GLY A 27 27.38 -0.89 -16.61
C GLY A 27 26.02 -1.58 -16.47
N VAL A 28 25.76 -2.33 -15.38
CA VAL A 28 24.48 -3.03 -15.20
C VAL A 28 23.36 -2.04 -14.93
N MET A 29 23.60 -1.02 -14.11
CA MET A 29 22.59 0.00 -13.80
C MET A 29 22.18 0.75 -15.07
N GLU A 30 23.14 1.21 -15.87
CA GLU A 30 22.93 1.93 -17.12
C GLU A 30 22.12 1.09 -18.12
N ARG A 31 22.39 -0.22 -18.18
CA ARG A 31 21.62 -1.15 -19.02
C ARG A 31 20.17 -1.31 -18.52
N MET A 32 19.96 -1.46 -17.22
CA MET A 32 18.62 -1.59 -16.65
C MET A 32 17.81 -0.30 -16.81
N MET A 33 18.44 0.86 -16.64
CA MET A 33 17.80 2.16 -16.81
C MET A 33 17.18 2.35 -18.21
N ARG A 34 17.81 1.80 -19.26
CA ARG A 34 17.27 1.84 -20.63
C ARG A 34 15.97 1.03 -20.81
N MET A 35 15.66 0.12 -19.89
CA MET A 35 14.45 -0.71 -19.94
C MET A 35 13.28 -0.08 -19.18
N ILE A 36 13.50 1.05 -18.49
CA ILE A 36 12.48 1.75 -17.71
C ILE A 36 11.92 2.89 -18.54
N VAL A 37 10.59 2.90 -18.73
CA VAL A 37 9.88 4.03 -19.34
C VAL A 37 9.40 4.96 -18.23
N PRO A 38 9.98 6.17 -18.06
CA PRO A 38 9.50 7.10 -17.06
C PRO A 38 8.18 7.71 -17.51
N CYS A 39 7.21 7.78 -16.60
CA CYS A 39 5.98 8.53 -16.80
C CYS A 39 5.77 9.51 -15.66
N ARG A 40 5.01 10.57 -15.94
CA ARG A 40 4.54 11.54 -14.95
C ARG A 40 3.03 11.58 -14.99
N LEU A 41 2.40 11.22 -13.88
CA LEU A 41 0.97 11.40 -13.67
C LEU A 41 0.74 12.76 -13.00
N THR A 42 0.14 13.69 -13.73
CA THR A 42 -0.35 14.94 -13.15
C THR A 42 -1.74 14.69 -12.59
N ILE A 43 -1.86 14.73 -11.26
CA ILE A 43 -3.14 14.55 -10.58
C ILE A 43 -3.95 15.85 -10.73
N THR A 44 -5.06 15.77 -11.45
CA THR A 44 -6.01 16.89 -11.61
C THR A 44 -7.19 16.79 -10.65
N ASP A 45 -7.54 15.56 -10.26
CA ASP A 45 -8.65 15.25 -9.36
C ASP A 45 -8.45 13.87 -8.73
N VAL A 46 -9.06 13.63 -7.57
CA VAL A 46 -9.03 12.35 -6.86
C VAL A 46 -10.45 11.98 -6.43
N GLN A 47 -11.01 10.95 -7.05
CA GLN A 47 -12.32 10.40 -6.73
C GLN A 47 -12.17 9.07 -5.99
N GLY A 48 -12.89 8.91 -4.88
CA GLY A 48 -12.88 7.70 -4.07
C GLY A 48 -14.28 7.11 -3.93
N THR A 49 -14.37 5.78 -3.88
CA THR A 49 -15.60 5.07 -3.53
C THR A 49 -15.31 4.08 -2.42
N TRP A 50 -16.02 4.20 -1.31
CA TRP A 50 -15.90 3.28 -0.18
C TRP A 50 -17.13 2.39 -0.12
N LYS A 51 -16.92 1.07 -0.20
CA LYS A 51 -17.97 0.06 0.01
C LYS A 51 -17.66 -0.72 1.28
N LEU A 52 -18.37 -0.39 2.34
CA LEU A 52 -18.14 -0.86 3.70
C LEU A 52 -19.42 -1.48 4.31
N ALA A 53 -20.31 -1.99 3.44
CA ALA A 53 -21.64 -2.48 3.79
C ALA A 53 -22.54 -1.41 4.46
N GLN A 54 -22.39 -0.14 4.04
CA GLN A 54 -23.11 0.99 4.64
C GLN A 54 -24.63 0.92 4.44
N ASN A 55 -25.08 0.19 3.42
CA ASN A 55 -26.49 0.00 3.09
C ASN A 55 -27.14 -1.22 3.77
N LYS A 56 -26.45 -1.85 4.73
CA LYS A 56 -26.94 -3.00 5.49
C LYS A 56 -27.28 -2.58 6.92
N PRO A 57 -28.14 -3.32 7.63
CA PRO A 57 -28.33 -3.12 9.07
C PRO A 57 -26.98 -3.12 9.79
N GLU A 58 -26.85 -2.27 10.81
CA GLU A 58 -25.60 -2.09 11.55
C GLU A 58 -25.05 -3.42 12.09
N SER A 59 -25.92 -4.26 12.65
CA SER A 59 -25.54 -5.58 13.16
C SER A 59 -24.89 -6.48 12.11
N ALA A 60 -25.38 -6.45 10.86
CA ALA A 60 -24.79 -7.21 9.76
C ALA A 60 -23.42 -6.66 9.36
N ARG A 61 -23.26 -5.33 9.33
CA ARG A 61 -21.98 -4.67 9.06
C ARG A 61 -20.96 -5.00 10.15
N LEU A 62 -21.33 -4.89 11.42
CA LEU A 62 -20.45 -5.18 12.55
C LEU A 62 -20.08 -6.68 12.63
N GLY A 63 -21.03 -7.57 12.35
CA GLY A 63 -20.77 -9.00 12.27
C GLY A 63 -19.76 -9.36 11.18
N ALA A 64 -19.90 -8.76 9.99
CA ALA A 64 -18.92 -8.91 8.93
C ALA A 64 -17.55 -8.33 9.30
N ALA A 65 -17.50 -7.18 9.97
CA ALA A 65 -16.25 -6.59 10.46
C ALA A 65 -15.51 -7.54 11.43
N THR A 66 -16.23 -8.15 12.38
CA THR A 66 -15.64 -9.15 13.29
C THR A 66 -15.12 -10.37 12.55
N GLY A 67 -15.87 -10.88 11.56
CA GLY A 67 -15.41 -12.02 10.74
C GLY A 67 -14.13 -11.70 9.95
N LEU A 68 -14.00 -10.47 9.46
CA LEU A 68 -12.82 -10.01 8.71
C LEU A 68 -11.56 -9.91 9.56
N GLU A 69 -11.65 -9.56 10.85
CA GLU A 69 -10.46 -9.46 11.72
C GLU A 69 -9.69 -10.78 11.81
N ALA A 70 -10.39 -11.91 11.73
CA ALA A 70 -9.78 -13.24 11.75
C ALA A 70 -8.96 -13.57 10.49
N LEU A 71 -9.08 -12.79 9.41
CA LEU A 71 -8.41 -13.03 8.13
C LEU A 71 -7.01 -12.39 8.02
N GLY A 72 -6.55 -11.71 9.08
CA GLY A 72 -5.20 -11.14 9.16
C GLY A 72 -5.16 -9.62 9.02
N PRO A 73 -3.97 -9.02 8.86
CA PRO A 73 -3.75 -7.58 8.99
C PRO A 73 -4.62 -6.71 8.07
N ASP A 74 -4.88 -7.19 6.85
CA ASP A 74 -5.72 -6.50 5.88
C ASP A 74 -7.20 -6.53 6.30
N GLY A 75 -7.65 -7.67 6.82
CA GLY A 75 -8.97 -7.84 7.39
C GLY A 75 -9.22 -6.95 8.61
N VAL A 76 -8.23 -6.81 9.48
CA VAL A 76 -8.27 -5.88 10.63
C VAL A 76 -8.44 -4.43 10.17
N ARG A 77 -7.67 -3.99 9.16
CA ARG A 77 -7.80 -2.62 8.63
C ARG A 77 -9.17 -2.38 8.00
N LEU A 78 -9.69 -3.34 7.24
CA LEU A 78 -11.02 -3.21 6.63
C LEU A 78 -12.13 -3.20 7.70
N ALA A 79 -12.03 -4.06 8.72
CA ALA A 79 -12.96 -4.08 9.84
C ALA A 79 -13.00 -2.74 10.57
N ALA A 80 -11.84 -2.12 10.81
CA ALA A 80 -11.76 -0.79 11.41
C ALA A 80 -12.49 0.28 10.57
N LEU A 81 -12.28 0.28 9.25
CA LEU A 81 -13.00 1.18 8.33
C LEU A 81 -14.51 0.92 8.36
N MET A 82 -14.92 -0.35 8.35
CA MET A 82 -16.33 -0.72 8.44
C MET A 82 -16.96 -0.19 9.71
N ARG A 83 -16.28 -0.25 10.86
CA ARG A 83 -16.78 0.28 12.15
C ARG A 83 -16.82 1.81 12.21
N ALA A 84 -15.89 2.48 11.54
CA ALA A 84 -15.80 3.94 11.53
C ALA A 84 -16.89 4.64 10.68
N VAL A 85 -17.72 3.89 9.94
CA VAL A 85 -18.88 4.45 9.24
C VAL A 85 -19.89 4.94 10.28
N VAL A 86 -20.09 6.26 10.34
CA VAL A 86 -21.21 6.89 11.06
C VAL A 86 -22.44 6.76 10.18
N SER A 87 -23.50 6.16 10.71
CA SER A 87 -24.83 6.25 10.11
C SER A 87 -25.46 7.55 10.60
N ASP A 88 -25.87 8.44 9.68
CA ASP A 88 -26.73 9.59 10.02
C ASP A 88 -28.12 9.13 10.52
#